data_AF-A0A971XHI8-F1
#
_entry.id   AF-A0A971XHI8-F1
#
_cell.length_a   1.000
_cell.length_b   1.000
_cell.length_c   1.000
_cell.angle_alpha   90.00
_cell.angle_beta   90.00
_cell.angle_gamma   90.00
#
_symmetry.space_group_name_H-M   'P 1'
#
loop_
_entity.id
_entity.type
_entity.pdbx_description
1 polymer ?
#
loop_
_entity_poly.entity_id
_entity_poly.type
_entity_poly.pdbx_seq_one_letter_code
_entity_poly.pdbx_strand_id
1 'polypeptide(L)'
;MKFKYFIFFAFVFLLSCTEVKYYKWERSSQFYLSDDNCTTKKFLIANRITKDKDLEQVESLDYLFRGLERQGSIATINFLLDTLKKLNFDVELIELPIANINNLDDTLSADTAQYILNNNNACWLITLDYFKAFFDNNIQENRQETSIDYGGTTIYYASRKGVFRAIMRIYDRNGSVRHFDFSQEPIFNATGNTKAEALKNIFKTQDFTVDWGYSFARSVIKQLSPPQMTTVRGIYTNTNKDFKKAFKLLKIEDIDNAKAIYEKYINIGIDNENDKIILAKALYNLAIIYEFMGQLDKSLELANQSYQLYPLDLVKSYLNYLNVKLDS
;
A
#
# COMPACT_ATOMS: atom_id res chain seq x y z
N MET A 1 56.84 -23.21 -13.24
CA MET A 1 57.91 -22.29 -12.75
C MET A 1 58.32 -21.43 -13.95
N LYS A 2 58.25 -20.10 -14.03
CA LYS A 2 58.10 -18.94 -13.12
C LYS A 2 57.39 -17.84 -13.95
N PHE A 3 56.24 -17.30 -13.56
CA PHE A 3 55.98 -16.10 -12.73
C PHE A 3 56.48 -14.73 -13.24
N LYS A 4 55.55 -13.76 -13.20
CA LYS A 4 55.63 -12.28 -13.38
C LYS A 4 55.43 -11.83 -14.84
N TYR A 5 54.35 -11.14 -15.21
CA TYR A 5 53.82 -9.91 -14.63
C TYR A 5 52.28 -9.90 -14.59
N PHE A 6 51.73 -9.74 -13.40
CA PHE A 6 50.33 -9.35 -13.21
C PHE A 6 50.37 -7.89 -12.75
N ILE A 7 49.98 -6.97 -13.63
CA ILE A 7 49.82 -5.56 -13.30
C ILE A 7 48.62 -5.47 -12.37
N PHE A 8 48.92 -5.33 -11.08
CA PHE A 8 47.93 -5.05 -10.05
C PHE A 8 47.50 -3.59 -10.24
N PHE A 9 46.41 -3.36 -10.98
CA PHE A 9 45.68 -2.10 -10.89
C PHE A 9 45.06 -2.05 -9.49
N ALA A 10 45.82 -1.50 -8.54
CA ALA A 10 45.28 -1.05 -7.27
C ALA A 10 44.31 0.09 -7.59
N PHE A 11 43.03 -0.25 -7.75
CA PHE A 11 41.95 0.71 -7.68
C PHE A 11 41.94 1.23 -6.23
N VAL A 12 42.73 2.29 -5.99
CA VAL A 12 42.56 3.14 -4.83
C VAL A 12 41.18 3.77 -5.01
N PHE A 13 40.16 3.16 -4.41
CA PHE A 13 38.91 3.85 -4.11
C PHE A 13 39.29 5.00 -3.18
N LEU A 14 39.59 6.16 -3.77
CA LEU A 14 39.40 7.44 -3.11
C LEU A 14 37.94 7.46 -2.69
N LEU A 15 37.68 7.15 -1.42
CA LEU A 15 36.43 7.49 -0.75
C LEU A 15 36.35 9.01 -0.75
N SER A 16 35.97 9.60 -1.89
CA SER A 16 35.56 10.99 -1.95
C SER A 16 34.40 11.11 -0.97
N CYS A 17 34.61 11.85 0.12
CA CYS A 17 33.52 12.26 0.99
C CYS A 17 32.55 13.07 0.11
N THR A 18 31.51 12.42 -0.40
CA THR A 18 30.50 13.09 -1.22
C THR A 18 29.86 14.19 -0.39
N GLU A 19 29.72 15.38 -0.95
CA GLU A 19 29.17 16.52 -0.21
C GLU A 19 27.70 16.29 0.18
N VAL A 20 27.01 15.49 -0.64
CA VAL A 20 25.61 15.10 -0.51
C VAL A 20 25.47 13.75 0.21
N LYS A 21 24.49 13.65 1.10
CA LYS A 21 23.99 12.38 1.65
C LYS A 21 22.50 12.26 1.42
N TYR A 22 22.03 11.03 1.35
CA TYR A 22 20.61 10.77 1.17
C TYR A 22 19.89 10.72 2.51
N TYR A 23 18.85 11.53 2.65
CA TYR A 23 17.88 11.45 3.71
C TYR A 23 16.66 10.68 3.21
N LYS A 24 16.29 9.66 3.96
CA LYS A 24 15.11 8.83 3.71
C LYS A 24 14.09 9.18 4.77
N TRP A 25 12.86 9.46 4.36
CA TRP A 25 11.74 9.50 5.28
C TRP A 25 10.54 8.74 4.72
N GLU A 26 9.74 8.22 5.64
CA GLU A 26 8.49 7.56 5.31
C GLU A 26 7.40 8.62 5.33
N ARG A 27 6.72 8.82 4.20
CA ARG A 27 5.45 9.55 4.25
C ARG A 27 4.44 8.56 4.80
N SER A 28 3.84 8.89 5.95
CA SER A 28 2.69 8.16 6.45
C SER A 28 1.70 8.04 5.32
N SER A 29 1.33 6.81 4.99
CA SER A 29 0.14 6.58 4.20
C SER A 29 -1.02 7.11 5.03
N GLN A 30 -1.54 8.28 4.67
CA GLN A 30 -2.81 8.70 5.24
C GLN A 30 -3.83 7.61 4.89
N PHE A 31 -4.52 7.11 5.92
CA PHE A 31 -5.70 6.32 5.72
C PHE A 31 -6.72 7.29 5.12
N TYR A 32 -6.99 7.21 3.82
CA TYR A 32 -7.88 8.16 3.14
C TYR A 32 -9.32 7.87 3.53
N LEU A 33 -9.68 8.28 4.73
CA LEU A 33 -11.05 8.33 5.22
C LEU A 33 -11.35 9.77 5.57
N SER A 34 -12.40 10.30 4.94
CA SER A 34 -12.79 11.71 4.81
C SER A 34 -13.22 12.40 6.11
N ASP A 35 -13.04 11.78 7.27
CA ASP A 35 -13.59 12.30 8.52
C ASP A 35 -12.50 12.78 9.49
N ASP A 36 -12.03 14.00 9.27
CA ASP A 36 -11.08 14.71 10.15
C ASP A 36 -11.64 14.93 11.58
N ASN A 37 -12.94 14.72 11.80
CA ASN A 37 -13.60 14.86 13.11
C ASN A 37 -13.75 13.53 13.88
N CYS A 38 -13.27 12.42 13.33
CA CYS A 38 -13.35 11.12 13.99
C CYS A 38 -12.35 11.00 15.15
N THR A 39 -12.84 11.06 16.39
CA THR A 39 -12.01 10.94 17.60
C THR A 39 -11.80 9.49 18.07
N THR A 40 -12.69 8.55 17.70
CA THR A 40 -12.73 7.20 18.30
C THR A 40 -11.92 6.14 17.56
N LYS A 41 -11.47 6.41 16.31
CA LYS A 41 -10.78 5.44 15.44
C LYS A 41 -11.52 4.08 15.33
N LYS A 42 -12.84 4.07 15.56
CA LYS A 42 -13.65 2.86 15.65
C LYS A 42 -14.29 2.52 14.30
N PHE A 43 -14.07 1.30 13.84
CA PHE A 43 -14.72 0.68 12.70
C PHE A 43 -15.76 -0.33 13.16
N LEU A 44 -16.93 -0.28 12.53
CA LEU A 44 -17.87 -1.39 12.50
C LEU A 44 -17.69 -2.16 11.20
N ILE A 45 -17.79 -3.48 11.27
CA ILE A 45 -17.76 -4.34 10.09
C ILE A 45 -19.00 -5.23 10.13
N ALA A 46 -19.67 -5.40 8.99
CA ALA A 46 -20.81 -6.29 8.86
C ALA A 46 -20.64 -7.21 7.65
N ASN A 47 -20.71 -8.51 7.89
CA ASN A 47 -20.89 -9.49 6.82
C ASN A 47 -22.37 -9.62 6.50
N ARG A 48 -22.84 -9.11 5.35
CA ARG A 48 -24.24 -9.28 4.93
C ARG A 48 -24.41 -10.51 4.02
N ILE A 49 -23.40 -11.37 3.88
CA ILE A 49 -23.51 -12.62 3.09
C ILE A 49 -23.93 -13.80 3.95
N THR A 50 -23.42 -13.87 5.18
CA THR A 50 -23.71 -14.90 6.17
C THR A 50 -23.59 -14.33 7.57
N LYS A 51 -24.28 -14.94 8.53
CA LYS A 51 -24.12 -14.64 9.96
C LYS A 51 -22.98 -15.40 10.63
N ASP A 52 -22.45 -16.42 9.97
CA ASP A 52 -21.38 -17.24 10.52
C ASP A 52 -20.08 -16.45 10.63
N LYS A 53 -19.36 -16.66 11.73
CA LYS A 53 -18.14 -15.91 12.05
C LYS A 53 -16.87 -16.67 11.66
N ASP A 54 -16.95 -18.00 11.69
CA ASP A 54 -15.79 -18.87 11.47
C ASP A 54 -16.01 -19.85 10.32
N LEU A 55 -14.92 -20.19 9.64
CA LEU A 55 -14.94 -21.16 8.54
C LEU A 55 -15.40 -22.55 9.01
N GLU A 56 -15.14 -22.90 10.27
CA GLU A 56 -15.41 -24.21 10.88
C GLU A 56 -16.83 -24.36 11.43
N GLN A 57 -17.58 -23.27 11.61
CA GLN A 57 -18.99 -23.35 12.06
C GLN A 57 -19.87 -23.90 10.93
N VAL A 58 -20.47 -25.07 11.11
CA VAL A 58 -21.33 -25.73 10.10
C VAL A 58 -22.82 -25.66 10.49
N GLU A 59 -23.16 -24.99 11.59
CA GLU A 59 -24.46 -25.11 12.25
C GLU A 59 -25.60 -24.28 11.61
N SER A 60 -25.32 -23.38 10.67
CA SER A 60 -26.35 -22.52 10.07
C SER A 60 -26.88 -23.05 8.73
N LEU A 61 -28.16 -22.78 8.44
CA LEU A 61 -28.80 -23.02 7.14
C LEU A 61 -28.04 -22.35 5.98
N ASP A 62 -27.22 -21.32 6.24
CA ASP A 62 -26.40 -20.66 5.22
C ASP A 62 -25.38 -21.62 4.58
N TYR A 63 -24.89 -22.62 5.32
CA TYR A 63 -23.99 -23.65 4.79
C TYR A 63 -24.63 -24.44 3.63
N LEU A 64 -25.94 -24.73 3.73
CA LEU A 64 -26.69 -25.50 2.73
C LEU A 64 -26.93 -24.73 1.43
N PHE A 65 -26.97 -23.39 1.48
CA PHE A 65 -27.40 -22.55 0.34
C PHE A 65 -26.32 -21.63 -0.21
N ARG A 66 -25.20 -21.41 0.50
CA ARG A 66 -24.21 -20.37 0.17
C ARG A 66 -22.75 -20.85 0.26
N GLY A 67 -22.50 -22.15 0.12
CA GLY A 67 -21.22 -22.81 0.45
C GLY A 67 -19.94 -22.01 0.16
N LEU A 68 -19.66 -21.68 -1.10
CA LEU A 68 -18.44 -20.96 -1.49
C LEU A 68 -18.51 -19.47 -1.13
N GLU A 69 -19.67 -18.83 -1.35
CA GLU A 69 -19.90 -17.43 -1.03
C GLU A 69 -19.69 -17.12 0.46
N ARG A 70 -20.22 -18.00 1.31
CA ARG A 70 -20.04 -17.99 2.76
C ARG A 70 -18.55 -18.01 3.11
N GLN A 71 -17.80 -19.00 2.62
CA GLN A 71 -16.38 -19.17 2.94
C GLN A 71 -15.54 -17.97 2.48
N GLY A 72 -15.76 -17.51 1.26
CA GLY A 72 -15.06 -16.35 0.72
C GLY A 72 -15.38 -15.07 1.49
N SER A 73 -16.64 -14.86 1.87
CA SER A 73 -17.07 -13.70 2.66
C SER A 73 -16.44 -13.68 4.05
N ILE A 74 -16.40 -14.83 4.75
CA ILE A 74 -15.75 -14.96 6.07
C ILE A 74 -14.26 -14.65 5.95
N ALA A 75 -13.58 -15.21 4.94
CA ALA A 75 -12.16 -14.95 4.70
C ALA A 75 -11.88 -13.44 4.46
N THR A 76 -12.72 -12.78 3.66
CA THR A 76 -12.64 -11.32 3.44
C THR A 76 -12.77 -10.54 4.75
N ILE A 77 -13.79 -10.83 5.56
CA ILE A 77 -14.06 -10.09 6.81
C ILE A 77 -12.97 -10.34 7.86
N ASN A 78 -12.52 -11.59 8.03
CA ASN A 78 -11.46 -11.92 8.98
C ASN A 78 -10.14 -11.21 8.63
N PHE A 79 -9.79 -11.13 7.35
CA PHE A 79 -8.61 -10.38 6.92
C PHE A 79 -8.72 -8.89 7.23
N LEU A 80 -9.89 -8.27 7.01
CA LEU A 80 -10.12 -6.87 7.33
C LEU A 80 -10.00 -6.62 8.83
N LEU A 81 -10.64 -7.46 9.66
CA LEU A 81 -10.57 -7.40 11.12
C LEU A 81 -9.11 -7.44 11.60
N ASP A 82 -8.36 -8.45 11.16
CA ASP A 82 -6.96 -8.63 11.56
C ASP A 82 -6.07 -7.48 11.11
N THR A 83 -6.27 -7.00 9.89
CA THR A 83 -5.43 -5.94 9.33
C THR A 83 -5.70 -4.59 9.99
N LEU A 84 -6.98 -4.24 10.20
CA LEU A 84 -7.35 -2.98 10.85
C LEU A 84 -6.92 -2.96 12.33
N LYS A 85 -7.03 -4.10 13.04
CA LYS A 85 -6.48 -4.23 14.41
C LYS A 85 -4.97 -4.03 14.44
N LYS A 86 -4.22 -4.61 13.49
CA LYS A 86 -2.76 -4.39 13.35
C LYS A 86 -2.38 -2.94 13.07
N LEU A 87 -3.30 -2.16 12.50
CA LEU A 87 -3.14 -0.72 12.26
C LEU A 87 -3.61 0.14 13.44
N ASN A 88 -3.87 -0.46 14.62
CA ASN A 88 -4.32 0.20 15.85
C ASN A 88 -5.67 0.92 15.72
N PHE A 89 -6.57 0.40 14.89
CA PHE A 89 -7.99 0.79 14.92
C PHE A 89 -8.76 -0.06 15.93
N ASP A 90 -9.78 0.54 16.56
CA ASP A 90 -10.80 -0.22 17.28
C ASP A 90 -11.77 -0.81 16.25
N VAL A 91 -12.03 -2.11 16.31
CA VAL A 91 -12.80 -2.79 15.26
C VAL A 91 -13.76 -3.78 15.88
N GLU A 92 -15.04 -3.63 15.55
CA GLU A 92 -16.13 -4.45 16.04
C GLU A 92 -16.92 -5.07 14.88
N LEU A 93 -17.17 -6.38 14.95
CA LEU A 93 -18.06 -7.08 14.03
C LEU A 93 -19.49 -6.96 14.55
N ILE A 94 -20.40 -6.44 13.72
CA ILE A 94 -21.82 -6.29 14.03
C ILE A 94 -22.69 -7.15 13.12
N GLU A 95 -23.88 -7.52 13.60
CA GLU A 95 -24.85 -8.26 12.82
C GLU A 95 -25.85 -7.31 12.14
N LEU A 96 -25.99 -7.45 10.82
CA LEU A 96 -26.97 -6.73 10.00
C LEU A 96 -27.81 -7.73 9.20
N PRO A 97 -28.97 -7.31 8.65
CA PRO A 97 -29.76 -8.16 7.75
C PRO A 97 -28.93 -8.66 6.57
N ILE A 98 -29.03 -9.97 6.31
CA ILE A 98 -28.37 -10.64 5.18
C ILE A 98 -28.90 -10.04 3.88
N ALA A 99 -28.00 -9.67 2.98
CA ALA A 99 -28.29 -9.21 1.65
C ALA A 99 -28.71 -10.37 0.74
N ASN A 100 -29.60 -10.05 -0.18
CA ASN A 100 -30.00 -10.92 -1.27
C ASN A 100 -28.86 -11.03 -2.30
N ILE A 101 -28.15 -12.15 -2.29
CA ILE A 101 -27.04 -12.46 -3.21
C ILE A 101 -27.44 -12.57 -4.69
N ASN A 102 -28.74 -12.52 -5.00
CA ASN A 102 -29.23 -12.44 -6.38
C ASN A 102 -29.55 -11.01 -6.82
N ASN A 103 -29.45 -10.04 -5.91
CA ASN A 103 -29.66 -8.62 -6.18
C ASN A 103 -28.42 -7.82 -5.77
N LEU A 104 -27.67 -7.32 -6.76
CA LEU A 104 -26.47 -6.50 -6.55
C LEU A 104 -26.78 -5.17 -5.85
N ASP A 105 -28.03 -4.71 -5.92
CA ASP A 105 -28.52 -3.45 -5.35
C ASP A 105 -29.13 -3.59 -3.95
N ASP A 106 -29.11 -4.79 -3.34
CA ASP A 106 -29.50 -4.98 -1.94
C ASP A 106 -28.42 -4.43 -0.99
N THR A 107 -28.49 -3.12 -0.76
CA THR A 107 -27.46 -2.34 -0.10
C THR A 107 -28.04 -1.56 1.07
N LEU A 108 -27.18 -1.19 2.01
CA LEU A 108 -27.59 -0.35 3.13
C LEU A 108 -27.72 1.10 2.66
N SER A 109 -28.86 1.75 2.94
CA SER A 109 -29.00 3.19 2.69
C SER A 109 -28.02 3.99 3.55
N ALA A 110 -27.55 5.15 3.05
CA ALA A 110 -26.69 6.06 3.80
C ALA A 110 -27.31 6.48 5.16
N ASP A 111 -28.61 6.78 5.21
CA ASP A 111 -29.30 7.18 6.44
C ASP A 111 -29.25 6.08 7.51
N THR A 112 -29.53 4.83 7.12
CA THR A 112 -29.44 3.68 8.03
C THR A 112 -28.01 3.48 8.52
N ALA A 113 -27.01 3.60 7.64
CA ALA A 113 -25.61 3.49 8.02
C ALA A 113 -25.20 4.57 9.02
N GLN A 114 -25.61 5.82 8.79
CA GLN A 114 -25.33 6.94 9.67
C GLN A 114 -25.98 6.75 11.05
N TYR A 115 -27.22 6.25 11.10
CA TYR A 115 -27.89 5.89 12.35
C TYR A 115 -27.11 4.83 13.14
N ILE A 116 -26.63 3.77 12.46
CA ILE A 116 -25.80 2.72 13.07
C ILE A 116 -24.49 3.31 13.62
N LEU A 117 -23.81 4.16 12.85
CA LEU A 117 -22.55 4.79 13.25
C LEU A 117 -22.70 5.66 14.50
N ASN A 118 -23.75 6.48 14.54
CA ASN A 118 -24.04 7.37 15.65
C ASN A 118 -24.35 6.58 16.94
N ASN A 119 -25.19 5.55 16.85
CA ASN A 119 -25.58 4.74 18.00
C ASN A 119 -24.42 3.93 18.60
N ASN A 120 -23.44 3.54 17.78
CA ASN A 120 -22.31 2.73 18.23
C ASN A 120 -21.05 3.55 18.51
N ASN A 121 -21.15 4.89 18.42
CA ASN A 121 -20.03 5.82 18.50
C ASN A 121 -18.83 5.40 17.62
N ALA A 122 -19.12 4.91 16.41
CA ALA A 122 -18.13 4.50 15.43
C ALA A 122 -18.03 5.51 14.29
N CYS A 123 -16.88 5.60 13.66
CA CYS A 123 -16.65 6.57 12.57
C CYS A 123 -16.92 5.98 11.20
N TRP A 124 -16.67 4.67 11.05
CA TRP A 124 -16.80 3.98 9.78
C TRP A 124 -17.54 2.67 9.93
N LEU A 125 -18.35 2.37 8.92
CA LEU A 125 -19.07 1.10 8.80
C LEU A 125 -18.66 0.48 7.48
N ILE A 126 -18.10 -0.71 7.53
CA ILE A 126 -17.76 -1.51 6.36
C ILE A 126 -18.82 -2.59 6.21
N THR A 127 -19.48 -2.65 5.05
CA THR A 127 -20.44 -3.72 4.73
C THR A 127 -19.96 -4.52 3.53
N LEU A 128 -19.96 -5.85 3.65
CA LEU A 128 -19.86 -6.75 2.51
C LEU A 128 -21.26 -7.11 2.04
N ASP A 129 -21.74 -6.40 1.02
CA ASP A 129 -23.14 -6.46 0.56
C ASP A 129 -23.35 -7.57 -0.49
N TYR A 130 -22.31 -7.93 -1.24
CA TYR A 130 -22.39 -8.97 -2.26
C TYR A 130 -21.10 -9.77 -2.34
N PHE A 131 -21.21 -11.08 -2.50
CA PHE A 131 -20.10 -11.98 -2.79
C PHE A 131 -20.65 -13.18 -3.56
N LYS A 132 -20.13 -13.43 -4.76
CA LYS A 132 -20.52 -14.57 -5.60
C LYS A 132 -19.29 -15.25 -6.18
N ALA A 133 -19.25 -16.57 -6.09
CA ALA A 133 -18.17 -17.39 -6.62
C ALA A 133 -18.75 -18.51 -7.48
N PHE A 134 -18.39 -18.50 -8.75
CA PHE A 134 -18.80 -19.53 -9.71
C PHE A 134 -17.57 -20.14 -10.36
N PHE A 135 -17.62 -21.43 -10.65
CA PHE A 135 -16.56 -22.10 -11.39
C PHE A 135 -17.15 -22.90 -12.54
N ASP A 136 -16.62 -22.72 -13.76
CA ASP A 136 -17.07 -23.44 -14.95
C ASP A 136 -16.91 -24.95 -14.74
N ASN A 137 -17.87 -25.75 -15.19
CA ASN A 137 -17.77 -27.20 -15.14
C ASN A 137 -16.81 -27.76 -16.20
N ASN A 138 -16.46 -26.96 -17.21
CA ASN A 138 -15.49 -27.32 -18.23
C ASN A 138 -14.06 -27.25 -17.67
N ILE A 139 -13.44 -28.42 -17.53
CA ILE A 139 -12.03 -28.54 -17.15
C ILE A 139 -11.23 -28.88 -18.41
N GLN A 140 -10.23 -28.07 -18.73
CA GLN A 140 -9.30 -28.40 -19.81
C GLN A 140 -8.17 -29.27 -19.26
N GLU A 141 -7.81 -30.31 -20.01
CA GLU A 141 -6.81 -31.27 -19.59
C GLU A 141 -5.69 -31.34 -20.62
N ASN A 142 -4.45 -31.22 -20.16
CA ASN A 142 -3.27 -31.36 -21.00
C ASN A 142 -2.29 -32.35 -20.37
N ARG A 143 -1.61 -33.14 -21.21
CA ARG A 143 -0.51 -34.03 -20.81
C ARG A 143 0.78 -33.44 -21.31
N GLN A 144 1.78 -33.33 -20.44
CA GLN A 144 3.13 -32.96 -20.84
C GLN A 144 4.11 -34.05 -20.41
N GLU A 145 4.92 -34.51 -21.36
CA GLU A 145 6.06 -35.39 -21.09
C GLU A 145 7.30 -34.52 -20.95
N THR A 146 8.00 -34.62 -19.81
CA THR A 146 9.31 -34.00 -19.66
C THR A 146 10.37 -34.97 -20.16
N SER A 147 10.92 -34.69 -21.34
CA SER A 147 12.08 -35.40 -21.88
C SER A 147 13.35 -34.77 -21.32
N ILE A 148 13.97 -35.41 -20.34
CA ILE A 148 15.39 -35.26 -20.03
C ILE A 148 15.93 -36.68 -19.96
N ASP A 149 17.05 -36.94 -20.63
CA ASP A 149 17.68 -38.21 -21.04
C ASP A 149 17.72 -39.40 -20.04
N TYR A 150 17.25 -39.25 -18.79
CA TYR A 150 17.17 -40.32 -17.81
C TYR A 150 15.94 -40.15 -16.90
N GLY A 151 14.78 -40.68 -17.31
CA GLY A 151 13.62 -40.90 -16.42
C GLY A 151 12.56 -39.79 -16.39
N GLY A 152 12.08 -39.36 -17.57
CA GLY A 152 11.01 -38.36 -17.67
C GLY A 152 9.74 -38.71 -16.88
N THR A 153 9.20 -37.74 -16.15
CA THR A 153 7.93 -37.84 -15.44
C THR A 153 6.77 -37.32 -16.29
N THR A 154 5.66 -38.04 -16.33
CA THR A 154 4.41 -37.57 -16.96
C THR A 154 3.68 -36.65 -15.99
N ILE A 155 3.42 -35.41 -16.40
CA ILE A 155 2.64 -34.45 -15.60
C ILE A 155 1.32 -34.20 -16.33
N TYR A 156 0.22 -34.33 -15.58
CA TYR A 156 -1.12 -33.97 -16.01
C TYR A 156 -1.45 -32.58 -15.51
N TYR A 157 -2.00 -31.75 -16.39
CA TYR A 157 -2.48 -30.40 -16.10
C TYR A 157 -4.00 -30.36 -16.23
N ALA A 158 -4.66 -29.75 -15.26
CA ALA A 158 -6.07 -29.41 -15.29
C ALA A 158 -6.23 -27.91 -15.12
N SER A 159 -7.03 -27.25 -15.96
CA SER A 159 -7.36 -25.83 -15.80
C SER A 159 -8.87 -25.61 -15.72
N ARG A 160 -9.26 -24.60 -14.94
CA ARG A 160 -10.67 -24.27 -14.69
C ARG A 160 -10.85 -22.77 -14.55
N LYS A 161 -11.88 -22.22 -15.20
CA LYS A 161 -12.24 -20.81 -15.07
C LYS A 161 -13.09 -20.60 -13.82
N GLY A 162 -12.70 -19.63 -12.99
CA GLY A 162 -13.54 -19.08 -11.92
C GLY A 162 -14.11 -17.72 -12.33
N VAL A 163 -15.24 -17.36 -11.77
CA VAL A 163 -15.87 -16.04 -11.87
C VAL A 163 -16.20 -15.59 -10.46
N PHE A 164 -15.58 -14.50 -10.03
CA PHE A 164 -15.79 -13.92 -8.72
C PHE A 164 -16.27 -12.49 -8.84
N ARG A 165 -17.26 -12.14 -8.03
CA ARG A 165 -17.76 -10.78 -7.89
C ARG A 165 -18.01 -10.48 -6.42
N ALA A 166 -17.53 -9.34 -5.94
CA ALA A 166 -17.83 -8.87 -4.61
C ALA A 166 -18.05 -7.37 -4.60
N ILE A 167 -18.95 -6.93 -3.72
CA ILE A 167 -19.24 -5.53 -3.49
C ILE A 167 -19.10 -5.25 -2.00
N MET A 168 -18.23 -4.30 -1.69
CA MET A 168 -18.06 -3.76 -0.35
C MET A 168 -18.29 -2.25 -0.34
N ARG A 169 -18.91 -1.75 0.72
CA ARG A 169 -19.14 -0.33 0.92
C ARG A 169 -18.55 0.12 2.24
N ILE A 170 -18.10 1.36 2.27
CA ILE A 170 -17.61 2.02 3.48
C ILE A 170 -18.36 3.32 3.64
N TYR A 171 -19.09 3.42 4.76
CA TYR A 171 -19.87 4.59 5.13
C TYR A 171 -19.10 5.39 6.18
N ASP A 172 -19.16 6.72 6.09
CA ASP A 172 -18.72 7.62 7.15
C ASP A 172 -19.91 8.32 7.82
N ARG A 173 -19.64 9.07 8.90
CA ARG A 173 -20.66 9.83 9.65
C ARG A 173 -21.26 10.98 8.86
N ASN A 174 -20.61 11.43 7.78
CA ASN A 174 -21.07 12.52 6.94
C ASN A 174 -22.01 12.03 5.83
N GLY A 175 -22.30 10.73 5.77
CA GLY A 175 -23.13 10.12 4.74
C GLY A 175 -22.38 9.79 3.46
N SER A 176 -21.05 9.96 3.43
CA SER A 176 -20.24 9.57 2.28
C SER A 176 -20.17 8.06 2.20
N VAL A 177 -20.35 7.54 0.99
CA VAL A 177 -20.27 6.10 0.71
C VAL A 177 -19.18 5.86 -0.31
N ARG A 178 -18.13 5.16 0.10
CA ARG A 178 -17.14 4.62 -0.83
C ARG A 178 -17.55 3.22 -1.27
N HIS A 179 -17.52 2.99 -2.57
CA HIS A 179 -17.91 1.72 -3.17
C HIS A 179 -16.71 0.99 -3.75
N PHE A 180 -16.62 -0.31 -3.46
CA PHE A 180 -15.64 -1.23 -4.01
C PHE A 180 -16.38 -2.35 -4.74
N ASP A 181 -16.43 -2.27 -6.07
CA ASP A 181 -16.86 -3.35 -6.95
C ASP A 181 -15.62 -4.07 -7.47
N PHE A 182 -15.55 -5.37 -7.25
CA PHE A 182 -14.44 -6.19 -7.72
C PHE A 182 -14.97 -7.41 -8.46
N SER A 183 -14.64 -7.50 -9.75
CA SER A 183 -14.98 -8.61 -10.62
C SER A 183 -13.70 -9.18 -11.22
N GLN A 184 -13.49 -10.48 -11.09
CA GLN A 184 -12.36 -11.18 -11.71
C GLN A 184 -12.80 -12.53 -12.29
N GLU A 185 -12.14 -12.92 -13.37
CA GLU A 185 -12.36 -14.21 -14.04
C GLU A 185 -11.06 -15.01 -14.18
N PRO A 186 -10.43 -15.42 -13.06
CA PRO A 186 -9.15 -16.11 -13.08
C PRO A 186 -9.26 -17.52 -13.68
N ILE A 187 -8.18 -17.96 -14.33
CA ILE A 187 -7.98 -19.35 -14.73
C ILE A 187 -7.08 -20.01 -13.68
N PHE A 188 -7.63 -20.98 -12.98
CA PHE A 188 -6.87 -21.80 -12.04
C PHE A 188 -6.26 -22.98 -12.77
N ASN A 189 -5.04 -23.34 -12.37
CA ASN A 189 -4.33 -24.49 -12.89
C ASN A 189 -3.94 -25.40 -11.74
N ALA A 190 -4.05 -26.71 -11.94
CA ALA A 190 -3.59 -27.72 -11.02
C ALA A 190 -2.83 -28.81 -11.77
N THR A 191 -1.86 -29.42 -11.10
CA THR A 191 -1.08 -30.52 -11.64
C THR A 191 -1.22 -31.79 -10.80
N GLY A 192 -0.87 -32.91 -11.42
CA GLY A 192 -0.79 -34.21 -10.75
C GLY A 192 0.04 -35.20 -11.56
N ASN A 193 0.56 -36.22 -10.89
CA ASN A 193 1.26 -37.34 -11.52
C ASN A 193 0.27 -38.27 -12.24
N THR A 194 -1.01 -38.16 -11.90
CA THR A 194 -2.12 -38.82 -12.61
C THR A 194 -3.20 -37.81 -12.99
N LYS A 195 -4.01 -38.16 -14.00
CA LYS A 195 -5.20 -37.39 -14.38
C LYS A 195 -6.15 -37.20 -13.19
N ALA A 196 -6.39 -38.25 -12.41
CA ALA A 196 -7.28 -38.20 -11.25
C ALA A 196 -6.76 -37.26 -10.16
N GLU A 197 -5.45 -37.20 -9.95
CA GLU A 197 -4.81 -36.29 -9.01
C GLU A 197 -4.92 -34.82 -9.46
N ALA A 198 -4.63 -34.53 -10.74
CA ALA A 198 -4.79 -33.18 -11.29
C ALA A 198 -6.24 -32.69 -11.18
N LEU A 199 -7.21 -33.58 -11.45
CA LEU A 199 -8.64 -33.30 -11.27
C LEU A 199 -8.99 -33.05 -9.80
N LYS A 200 -8.56 -33.92 -8.88
CA LYS A 200 -8.79 -33.72 -7.43
C LYS A 200 -8.28 -32.35 -6.96
N ASN A 201 -7.11 -31.94 -7.44
CA ASN A 201 -6.51 -30.66 -7.07
C ASN A 201 -7.27 -29.46 -7.65
N ILE A 202 -7.78 -29.52 -8.89
CA ILE A 202 -8.56 -28.41 -9.48
C ILE A 202 -9.97 -28.30 -8.86
N PHE A 203 -10.49 -29.34 -8.21
CA PHE A 203 -11.78 -29.31 -7.51
C PHE A 203 -11.73 -28.65 -6.12
N LYS A 204 -10.57 -28.21 -5.64
CA LYS A 204 -10.39 -27.44 -4.39
C LYS A 204 -10.89 -25.99 -4.50
N THR A 205 -12.14 -25.84 -4.90
CA THR A 205 -12.80 -24.54 -5.13
C THR A 205 -12.87 -23.69 -3.87
N GLN A 206 -13.03 -24.31 -2.70
CA GLN A 206 -12.98 -23.64 -1.40
C GLN A 206 -11.67 -22.85 -1.20
N ASP A 207 -10.52 -23.49 -1.41
CA ASP A 207 -9.21 -22.85 -1.22
C ASP A 207 -9.07 -21.63 -2.13
N PHE A 208 -9.44 -21.78 -3.40
CA PHE A 208 -9.43 -20.67 -4.37
C PHE A 208 -10.37 -19.54 -3.98
N THR A 209 -11.56 -19.84 -3.46
CA THR A 209 -12.53 -18.83 -3.03
C THR A 209 -12.07 -18.09 -1.78
N VAL A 210 -11.45 -18.79 -0.81
CA VAL A 210 -10.85 -18.19 0.38
C VAL A 210 -9.68 -17.27 0.00
N ASP A 211 -8.76 -17.73 -0.85
CA ASP A 211 -7.62 -16.95 -1.33
C ASP A 211 -8.07 -15.70 -2.10
N TRP A 212 -9.12 -15.83 -2.90
CA TRP A 212 -9.72 -14.68 -3.58
C TRP A 212 -10.34 -13.68 -2.59
N GLY A 213 -11.04 -14.17 -1.56
CA GLY A 213 -11.59 -13.34 -0.48
C GLY A 213 -10.52 -12.52 0.24
N TYR A 214 -9.35 -13.12 0.53
CA TYR A 214 -8.19 -12.40 1.06
C TYR A 214 -7.63 -11.37 0.08
N SER A 215 -7.56 -11.72 -1.20
CA SER A 215 -7.05 -10.82 -2.24
C SER A 215 -7.94 -9.59 -2.43
N PHE A 216 -9.26 -9.77 -2.36
CA PHE A 216 -10.23 -8.68 -2.40
C PHE A 216 -10.08 -7.74 -1.20
N ALA A 217 -10.06 -8.29 0.03
CA ALA A 217 -9.85 -7.50 1.25
C ALA A 217 -8.53 -6.71 1.21
N ARG A 218 -7.44 -7.34 0.74
CA ARG A 218 -6.13 -6.70 0.56
C ARG A 218 -6.17 -5.54 -0.42
N SER A 219 -6.91 -5.68 -1.53
CA SER A 219 -7.11 -4.61 -2.52
C SER A 219 -7.78 -3.39 -1.88
N VAL A 220 -8.81 -3.62 -1.06
CA VAL A 220 -9.54 -2.57 -0.35
C VAL A 220 -8.65 -1.88 0.68
N ILE A 221 -7.92 -2.63 1.51
CA ILE A 221 -6.95 -2.04 2.46
C ILE A 221 -5.89 -1.22 1.75
N LYS A 222 -5.35 -1.68 0.61
CA LYS A 222 -4.35 -0.94 -0.16
C LYS A 222 -4.90 0.40 -0.70
N GLN A 223 -6.19 0.45 -1.03
CA GLN A 223 -6.83 1.70 -1.48
C GLN A 223 -7.16 2.63 -0.30
N LEU A 224 -7.47 2.07 0.87
CA LEU A 224 -7.72 2.83 2.09
C LEU A 224 -6.44 3.39 2.70
N SER A 225 -5.37 2.59 2.72
CA SER A 225 -4.05 2.93 3.20
C SER A 225 -3.03 2.48 2.17
N PRO A 226 -2.71 3.33 1.18
CA PRO A 226 -1.64 3.05 0.24
C PRO A 226 -0.35 2.70 0.99
N PRO A 227 0.57 1.90 0.45
CA PRO A 227 1.84 1.64 1.13
C PRO A 227 2.58 2.95 1.42
N GLN A 228 3.20 3.06 2.62
CA GLN A 228 4.06 4.18 2.99
C GLN A 228 5.05 4.45 1.86
N MET A 229 4.96 5.65 1.28
CA MET A 229 5.90 6.05 0.24
C MET A 229 7.19 6.50 0.90
N THR A 230 8.22 5.67 0.77
CA THR A 230 9.58 6.07 1.08
C THR A 230 9.98 7.20 0.12
N THR A 231 10.20 8.38 0.67
CA THR A 231 10.78 9.51 -0.07
C THR A 231 12.26 9.60 0.24
N VAL A 232 13.09 9.71 -0.80
CA VAL A 232 14.54 9.87 -0.67
C VAL A 232 14.96 11.17 -1.33
N ARG A 233 15.75 11.99 -0.63
CA ARG A 233 16.34 13.22 -1.15
C ARG A 233 17.82 13.29 -0.85
N GLY A 234 18.59 13.82 -1.79
CA GLY A 234 19.93 14.29 -1.49
C GLY A 234 19.86 15.54 -0.62
N ILE A 235 20.70 15.64 0.39
CA ILE A 235 20.87 16.80 1.26
C ILE A 235 22.37 17.12 1.31
N TYR A 236 22.74 18.40 1.19
CA TYR A 236 24.12 18.83 1.39
C TYR A 236 24.50 18.71 2.86
N THR A 237 25.53 17.92 3.18
CA THR A 237 25.92 17.63 4.57
C THR A 237 27.35 18.01 4.92
N ASN A 238 28.28 17.93 3.96
CA ASN A 238 29.70 18.18 4.21
C ASN A 238 30.15 19.59 3.80
N THR A 239 29.21 20.51 3.56
CA THR A 239 29.48 21.92 3.25
C THR A 239 30.10 22.65 4.45
N ASN A 240 29.57 22.42 5.66
CA ASN A 240 30.13 22.93 6.92
C ASN A 240 29.70 22.05 8.12
N LYS A 241 30.21 22.36 9.32
CA LYS A 241 29.89 21.60 10.54
C LYS A 241 28.41 21.68 10.91
N ASP A 242 27.76 22.79 10.60
CA ASP A 242 26.35 23.03 10.90
C ASP A 242 25.43 22.15 10.05
N PHE A 243 25.72 21.99 8.76
CA PHE A 243 24.95 21.13 7.86
C PHE A 243 25.06 19.67 8.28
N LYS A 244 26.25 19.25 8.75
CA LYS A 244 26.44 17.92 9.33
C LYS A 244 25.65 17.74 10.62
N LYS A 245 25.51 18.79 11.44
CA LYS A 245 24.67 18.80 12.65
C LYS A 245 23.19 18.72 12.29
N ALA A 246 22.72 19.55 11.36
CA ALA A 246 21.35 19.55 10.87
C ALA A 246 20.94 18.17 10.32
N PHE A 247 21.81 17.54 9.52
CA PHE A 247 21.55 16.18 9.02
C PHE A 247 21.46 15.12 10.14
N LYS A 248 22.20 15.27 11.23
CA LYS A 248 22.06 14.38 12.40
C LYS A 248 20.71 14.60 13.11
N LEU A 249 20.24 15.84 13.18
CA LEU A 249 18.93 16.18 13.76
C LEU A 249 17.78 15.62 12.91
N LEU A 250 17.88 15.71 11.58
CA LEU A 250 16.92 15.07 10.68
C LEU A 250 16.81 13.56 10.92
N LYS A 251 17.92 12.87 11.18
CA LYS A 251 17.91 11.42 11.47
C LYS A 251 17.20 11.02 12.76
N ILE A 252 17.05 11.93 13.71
CA ILE A 252 16.30 11.71 14.95
C ILE A 252 14.94 12.42 14.92
N GLU A 253 14.49 12.82 13.73
CA GLU A 253 13.21 13.49 13.49
C GLU A 253 13.03 14.84 14.21
N ASP A 254 14.13 15.47 14.61
CA ASP A 254 14.13 16.82 15.19
C ASP A 254 14.18 17.87 14.07
N ILE A 255 13.03 18.02 13.41
CA ILE A 255 12.89 18.85 12.19
C ILE A 255 13.05 20.34 12.49
N ASP A 256 12.46 20.81 13.59
CA ASP A 256 12.47 22.23 13.94
C ASP A 256 13.89 22.74 14.23
N ASN A 257 14.69 21.96 14.97
CA ASN A 257 16.07 22.34 15.24
C ASN A 257 16.97 22.18 14.00
N ALA A 258 16.70 21.20 13.12
CA ALA A 258 17.41 21.08 11.85
C ALA A 258 17.14 22.28 10.93
N LYS A 259 15.87 22.69 10.83
CA LYS A 259 15.40 23.85 10.08
C LYS A 259 16.06 25.14 10.56
N ALA A 260 16.05 25.38 11.87
CA ALA A 260 16.65 26.56 12.49
C ALA A 260 18.16 26.69 12.19
N ILE A 261 18.87 25.59 11.95
CA ILE A 261 20.28 25.64 11.54
C ILE A 261 20.42 26.18 10.11
N TYR A 262 19.61 25.71 9.16
CA TYR A 262 19.69 26.19 7.78
C TYR A 262 19.22 27.65 7.65
N GLU A 263 18.20 28.06 8.41
CA GLU A 263 17.69 29.44 8.40
C GLU A 263 18.74 30.47 8.84
N LYS A 264 19.72 30.09 9.67
CA LYS A 264 20.83 30.99 10.05
C LYS A 264 21.62 31.49 8.85
N TYR A 265 21.69 30.69 7.77
CA TYR A 265 22.46 31.02 6.59
C TYR A 265 21.71 31.97 5.64
N ILE A 266 20.39 32.12 5.78
CA ILE A 266 19.56 32.98 4.93
C ILE A 266 19.81 34.47 5.21
N ASN A 267 20.16 34.80 6.45
CA ASN A 267 20.34 36.19 6.89
C ASN A 267 21.81 36.65 6.86
N ILE A 268 22.71 35.86 6.29
CA ILE A 268 24.14 36.20 6.19
C ILE A 268 24.35 37.04 4.92
N GLY A 269 25.09 38.14 5.03
CA GLY A 269 25.49 38.94 3.88
C GLY A 269 26.33 38.13 2.89
N ILE A 270 26.24 38.48 1.60
CA ILE A 270 26.99 37.80 0.53
C ILE A 270 28.24 38.63 0.23
N ASP A 271 29.38 38.22 0.77
CA ASP A 271 30.64 38.96 0.58
C ASP A 271 31.51 38.32 -0.52
N ASN A 272 31.38 37.01 -0.73
CA ASN A 272 32.13 36.27 -1.75
C ASN A 272 31.30 35.16 -2.43
N GLU A 273 31.89 34.51 -3.42
CA GLU A 273 31.26 33.43 -4.18
C GLU A 273 30.99 32.17 -3.33
N ASN A 274 31.84 31.86 -2.35
CA ASN A 274 31.60 30.75 -1.44
C ASN A 274 30.35 30.98 -0.57
N ASP A 275 30.10 32.22 -0.15
CA ASP A 275 28.90 32.57 0.61
C ASP A 275 27.63 32.35 -0.21
N LYS A 276 27.67 32.69 -1.51
CA LYS A 276 26.56 32.39 -2.46
C LYS A 276 26.31 30.88 -2.53
N ILE A 277 27.35 30.08 -2.65
CA ILE A 277 27.24 28.62 -2.74
C ILE A 277 26.67 28.04 -1.45
N ILE A 278 27.14 28.50 -0.28
CA ILE A 278 26.65 28.03 1.02
C ILE A 278 25.17 28.41 1.20
N LEU A 279 24.79 29.64 0.87
CA LEU A 279 23.41 30.10 0.92
C LEU A 279 22.53 29.29 -0.04
N ALA A 280 22.96 29.05 -1.28
CA ALA A 280 22.21 28.23 -2.24
C ALA A 280 21.98 26.81 -1.71
N LYS A 281 22.98 26.19 -1.09
CA LYS A 281 22.85 24.86 -0.49
C LYS A 281 21.97 24.86 0.76
N ALA A 282 22.00 25.92 1.57
CA ALA A 282 21.09 26.09 2.71
C ALA A 282 19.64 26.23 2.25
N LEU A 283 19.37 27.09 1.25
CA LEU A 283 18.04 27.28 0.65
C LEU A 283 17.48 25.96 0.11
N TYR A 284 18.31 25.18 -0.60
CA TYR A 284 17.91 23.86 -1.07
C TYR A 284 17.59 22.89 0.07
N ASN A 285 18.48 22.75 1.05
CA ASN A 285 18.24 21.85 2.19
C ASN A 285 16.97 22.25 2.97
N LEU A 286 16.70 23.55 3.06
CA LEU A 286 15.49 24.08 3.67
C LEU A 286 14.25 23.75 2.82
N ALA A 287 14.33 23.83 1.49
CA ALA A 287 13.26 23.38 0.59
C ALA A 287 12.88 21.92 0.87
N ILE A 288 13.87 21.02 1.00
CA ILE A 288 13.63 19.61 1.35
C ILE A 288 12.89 19.45 2.69
N ILE A 289 13.23 20.28 3.68
CA ILE A 289 12.52 20.28 4.97
C ILE A 289 11.06 20.73 4.80
N TYR A 290 10.81 21.78 4.01
CA TYR A 290 9.44 22.23 3.77
C TYR A 290 8.61 21.21 2.98
N GLU A 291 9.22 20.46 2.05
CA GLU A 291 8.57 19.30 1.44
C GLU A 291 8.22 18.23 2.48
N PHE A 292 9.15 17.92 3.39
CA PHE A 292 8.90 16.96 4.47
C PHE A 292 7.71 17.39 5.33
N MET A 293 7.60 18.69 5.64
CA MET A 293 6.49 19.28 6.38
C MET A 293 5.18 19.40 5.58
N GLY A 294 5.15 18.97 4.31
CA GLY A 294 3.97 19.04 3.43
C GLY A 294 3.71 20.42 2.81
N GLN A 295 4.61 21.38 2.99
CA GLN A 295 4.48 22.75 2.48
C GLN A 295 5.15 22.86 1.09
N LEU A 296 4.50 22.29 0.07
CA LEU A 296 5.07 22.17 -1.27
C LEU A 296 5.31 23.51 -1.97
N ASP A 297 4.43 24.49 -1.79
CA ASP A 297 4.58 25.82 -2.40
C ASP A 297 5.85 26.52 -1.92
N LYS A 298 6.07 26.50 -0.60
CA LYS A 298 7.26 27.08 0.02
C LYS A 298 8.53 26.31 -0.32
N SER A 299 8.42 24.99 -0.45
CA SER A 299 9.51 24.16 -0.95
C SER A 299 9.92 24.56 -2.37
N LEU A 300 8.96 24.76 -3.27
CA LEU A 300 9.21 25.18 -4.64
C LEU A 300 9.86 26.57 -4.69
N GLU A 301 9.35 27.53 -3.91
CA GLU A 301 9.91 28.87 -3.81
C GLU A 301 11.39 28.84 -3.43
N LEU A 302 11.73 28.15 -2.34
CA LEU A 302 13.11 28.05 -1.83
C LEU A 302 14.05 27.30 -2.78
N ALA A 303 13.56 26.25 -3.44
CA ALA A 303 14.33 25.53 -4.45
C ALA A 303 14.63 26.41 -5.68
N ASN A 304 13.66 27.23 -6.12
CA ASN A 304 13.87 28.19 -7.20
C ASN A 304 14.88 29.27 -6.80
N GLN A 305 14.76 29.84 -5.60
CA GLN A 305 15.72 30.80 -5.07
C GLN A 305 17.14 30.20 -5.00
N SER A 306 17.27 28.96 -4.54
CA SER A 306 18.56 28.24 -4.52
C SER A 306 19.16 28.14 -5.92
N TYR A 307 18.38 27.69 -6.91
CA TYR A 307 18.87 27.50 -8.28
C TYR A 307 19.25 28.82 -8.98
N GLN A 308 18.46 29.88 -8.76
CA GLN A 308 18.73 31.22 -9.29
C GLN A 308 20.01 31.81 -8.67
N LEU A 309 20.24 31.55 -7.38
CA LEU A 309 21.43 32.04 -6.69
C LEU A 309 22.71 31.31 -7.15
N TYR A 310 22.66 29.99 -7.28
CA TYR A 310 23.75 29.19 -7.82
C TYR A 310 23.21 27.88 -8.44
N PRO A 311 23.45 27.64 -9.75
CA PRO A 311 22.85 26.51 -10.45
C PRO A 311 23.53 25.19 -10.05
N LEU A 312 22.93 24.48 -9.09
CA LEU A 312 23.36 23.17 -8.62
C LEU A 312 22.55 22.05 -9.30
N ASP A 313 23.23 21.02 -9.81
CA ASP A 313 22.58 19.90 -10.51
C ASP A 313 21.51 19.20 -9.66
N LEU A 314 21.79 19.00 -8.36
CA LEU A 314 20.86 18.39 -7.42
C LEU A 314 19.56 19.21 -7.28
N VAL A 315 19.67 20.54 -7.30
CA VAL A 315 18.53 21.47 -7.22
C VAL A 315 17.72 21.43 -8.50
N LYS A 316 18.39 21.38 -9.67
CA LYS A 316 17.72 21.24 -10.97
C LYS A 316 16.89 19.96 -11.05
N SER A 317 17.46 18.82 -10.67
CA SER A 317 16.74 17.54 -10.62
C SER A 317 15.54 17.61 -9.67
N TYR A 318 15.70 18.32 -8.55
CA TYR A 318 14.64 18.49 -7.57
C TYR A 318 13.49 19.39 -8.06
N LEU A 319 13.80 20.49 -8.75
CA LEU A 319 12.79 21.37 -9.35
C LEU A 319 11.94 20.66 -10.40
N ASN A 320 12.58 19.85 -11.27
CA ASN A 320 11.86 19.04 -12.24
C ASN A 320 10.87 18.08 -11.56
N TYR A 321 11.28 17.48 -10.43
CA TYR A 321 10.40 16.64 -9.63
C TYR A 321 9.21 17.42 -9.03
N LEU A 322 9.47 18.59 -8.42
CA LEU A 322 8.42 19.39 -7.80
C LEU A 322 7.38 19.86 -8.82
N ASN A 323 7.81 20.27 -10.02
CA ASN A 323 6.90 20.70 -11.08
C ASN A 323 5.96 19.56 -11.51
N VAL A 324 6.51 18.36 -11.78
CA VAL A 324 5.70 17.18 -12.13
C VAL A 324 4.69 16.83 -11.03
N LYS A 325 5.06 17.01 -9.76
CA LYS A 325 4.22 16.69 -8.61
C LYS A 325 3.12 17.72 -8.33
N LEU A 326 3.33 18.97 -8.71
CA LEU A 326 2.34 20.05 -8.54
C LEU A 326 1.34 20.08 -9.71
N ASP A 327 1.76 19.59 -10.88
CA ASP A 327 0.89 19.47 -12.07
C ASP A 327 0.00 18.20 -12.06
N SER A 328 0.19 17.29 -11.08
CA SER A 328 -0.53 16.00 -10.95
C SER A 328 -1.63 16.03 -9.89
#